data_AF-F7VYK7-F1
#
_entry.id   AF-F7VYK7-F1
#
_cell.length_a   1.000
_cell.length_b   1.000
_cell.length_c   1.000
_cell.angle_alpha   90.00
_cell.angle_beta   90.00
_cell.angle_gamma   90.00
#
_symmetry.space_group_name_H-M   'P 1'
#
loop_
_entity.id
_entity.type
_entity.pdbx_description
1 polymer ?
#
loop_
_entity_poly.entity_id
_entity_poly.type
_entity_poly.pdbx_seq_one_letter_code
_entity_poly.pdbx_strand_id
1 'polypeptide(L)'
;MLLIGLTGSIATGKSTVSSLLSSPPYNLPIIDADLLARKVVEPGTAGYNAIVSYFGPTTPDLLLPSGPDMPENGPNGKGRPLNRPALGRRVFGDSPEVRKDRARLNSIVHPAVRKEMALAVLKAYVKGYRAVVLDVPLLFESQLDKYCGTVLVVGVKDPQIQMERLRARDPHLSAEDAENRVRSQGDVREKAERALERGEGRGVVVWNDGERKELEEQVREVFWKGVVERFSPNWWGWWLWMCPPAAVVSALWGYWANLGVDRRWREKKEAEKAKLVSFDSSRDQTRLFRDPSQTGSVASADSTDIGEPLYVTVPLTRERHEFLVKEVTSLWAGFAELNAVQANEAEAEAHGRKHQEYKAASKKEQDRQRKKADLFSTAAMVGTSTGRPHITVTMGQRTTGAK
;
A
#
# COMPACT_ATOMS: atom_id res chain seq x y z
N MET A 1 -6.23 10.97 -13.12
CA MET A 1 -6.12 10.68 -11.67
C MET A 1 -4.70 10.96 -11.22
N LEU A 2 -4.52 11.66 -10.10
CA LEU A 2 -3.21 11.96 -9.50
C LEU A 2 -2.74 10.80 -8.60
N LEU A 3 -1.51 10.32 -8.81
CA LEU A 3 -0.86 9.37 -7.90
C LEU A 3 0.00 10.13 -6.90
N ILE A 4 -0.35 10.03 -5.61
CA ILE A 4 0.36 10.67 -4.50
C ILE A 4 1.21 9.60 -3.82
N GLY A 5 2.54 9.74 -3.84
CA GLY A 5 3.43 8.89 -3.04
C GLY A 5 3.56 9.44 -1.63
N LEU A 6 3.02 8.74 -0.64
CA LEU A 6 3.17 9.07 0.77
C LEU A 6 4.34 8.26 1.34
N THR A 7 5.33 8.96 1.87
CA THR A 7 6.50 8.35 2.50
C THR A 7 6.88 9.09 3.78
N GLY A 8 7.68 8.46 4.62
CA GLY A 8 8.12 8.98 5.90
C GLY A 8 8.91 7.89 6.63
N SER A 9 9.91 8.30 7.38
CA SER A 9 10.69 7.37 8.21
C SER A 9 9.86 6.85 9.37
N ILE A 10 10.37 5.82 10.06
CA ILE A 10 9.72 5.26 11.23
C ILE A 10 9.38 6.34 12.28
N ALA A 11 8.20 6.23 12.90
CA ALA A 11 7.71 7.14 13.93
C ALA A 11 7.55 8.63 13.54
N THR A 12 7.50 8.97 12.24
CA THR A 12 7.26 10.37 11.81
C THR A 12 5.78 10.76 11.71
N GLY A 13 4.83 9.82 11.84
CA GLY A 13 3.39 10.10 11.76
C GLY A 13 2.76 9.89 10.38
N LYS A 14 3.44 9.18 9.48
CA LYS A 14 2.91 8.76 8.17
C LYS A 14 1.51 8.13 8.24
N SER A 15 1.28 7.22 9.19
CA SER A 15 -0.03 6.57 9.39
C SER A 15 -1.12 7.56 9.80
N THR A 16 -0.77 8.60 10.57
CA THR A 16 -1.69 9.67 10.97
C THR A 16 -2.12 10.47 9.74
N VAL A 17 -1.16 10.84 8.88
CA VAL A 17 -1.45 11.54 7.61
C VAL A 17 -2.26 10.66 6.66
N SER A 18 -1.92 9.37 6.54
CA SER A 18 -2.70 8.42 5.74
C SER A 18 -4.15 8.31 6.22
N SER A 19 -4.37 8.24 7.54
CA SER A 19 -5.69 8.21 8.14
C SER A 19 -6.48 9.49 7.87
N LEU A 20 -5.81 10.65 8.01
CA LEU A 20 -6.40 11.94 7.71
C LEU A 20 -6.87 12.03 6.26
N LEU A 21 -6.01 11.67 5.29
CA LEU A 21 -6.33 11.71 3.86
C LEU A 21 -7.43 10.71 3.46
N SER A 22 -7.57 9.60 4.18
CA SER A 22 -8.65 8.63 3.96
C SER A 22 -10.01 9.10 4.49
N SER A 23 -10.00 10.00 5.47
CA SER A 23 -11.21 10.47 6.16
C SER A 23 -11.80 11.72 5.48
N PRO A 24 -13.06 12.07 5.78
CA PRO A 24 -13.63 13.36 5.36
C PRO A 24 -12.78 14.52 5.88
N PRO A 25 -12.60 15.60 5.08
CA PRO A 25 -13.24 15.89 3.80
C PRO A 25 -12.55 15.28 2.56
N TYR A 26 -11.38 14.64 2.73
CA TYR A 26 -10.51 14.26 1.61
C TYR A 26 -10.95 12.99 0.89
N ASN A 27 -11.38 11.97 1.65
CA ASN A 27 -11.92 10.69 1.15
C ASN A 27 -11.05 10.02 0.08
N LEU A 28 -9.72 10.07 0.22
CA LEU A 28 -8.80 9.48 -0.75
C LEU A 28 -8.61 7.98 -0.47
N PRO A 29 -8.62 7.13 -1.50
CA PRO A 29 -8.22 5.74 -1.37
C PRO A 29 -6.74 5.66 -1.01
N ILE A 30 -6.44 4.85 0.00
CA ILE A 30 -5.06 4.54 0.43
C ILE A 30 -4.71 3.14 -0.06
N ILE A 31 -3.60 3.04 -0.79
CA ILE A 31 -2.99 1.79 -1.22
C ILE A 31 -1.73 1.61 -0.37
N ASP A 32 -1.83 0.82 0.68
CA ASP A 32 -0.72 0.51 1.59
C ASP A 32 0.12 -0.65 1.03
N ALA A 33 1.37 -0.36 0.69
CA ALA A 33 2.30 -1.34 0.14
C ALA A 33 2.67 -2.44 1.15
N ASP A 34 2.71 -2.15 2.45
CA ASP A 34 3.02 -3.14 3.48
C ASP A 34 1.86 -4.13 3.64
N LEU A 35 0.61 -3.64 3.57
CA LEU A 35 -0.56 -4.51 3.56
C LEU A 35 -0.61 -5.38 2.31
N LEU A 36 -0.29 -4.83 1.14
CA LEU A 36 -0.22 -5.60 -0.10
C LEU A 36 0.90 -6.64 -0.05
N ALA A 37 2.08 -6.29 0.47
CA ALA A 37 3.19 -7.23 0.68
C ALA A 37 2.82 -8.40 1.60
N ARG A 38 1.90 -8.19 2.54
CA ARG A 38 1.36 -9.29 3.36
C ARG A 38 0.38 -10.16 2.57
N LYS A 39 -0.53 -9.56 1.81
CA LYS A 39 -1.56 -10.27 1.03
C LYS A 39 -0.97 -11.15 -0.07
N VAL A 40 0.07 -10.69 -0.77
CA VAL A 40 0.67 -11.45 -1.90
C VAL A 40 1.42 -12.72 -1.47
N VAL A 41 1.61 -12.92 -0.17
CA VAL A 41 2.22 -14.11 0.42
C VAL A 41 1.26 -14.88 1.32
N GLU A 42 -0.03 -14.59 1.27
CA GLU A 42 -1.05 -15.37 1.99
C GLU A 42 -1.24 -16.75 1.34
N PRO A 43 -1.64 -17.77 2.11
CA PRO A 43 -1.88 -19.10 1.59
C PRO A 43 -2.81 -19.11 0.37
N GLY A 44 -2.43 -19.86 -0.66
CA GLY A 44 -3.15 -19.96 -1.93
C GLY A 44 -2.80 -18.89 -2.97
N THR A 45 -1.87 -17.98 -2.66
CA THR A 45 -1.31 -17.04 -3.65
C THR A 45 -0.11 -17.64 -4.39
N ALA A 46 0.18 -17.14 -5.59
CA ALA A 46 1.36 -17.54 -6.35
C ALA A 46 2.67 -17.19 -5.61
N GLY A 47 2.71 -16.04 -4.92
CA GLY A 47 3.85 -15.63 -4.11
C GLY A 47 4.09 -16.58 -2.93
N TYR A 48 3.04 -17.00 -2.23
CA TYR A 48 3.13 -18.03 -1.19
C TYR A 48 3.70 -19.35 -1.72
N ASN A 49 3.16 -19.87 -2.82
CA ASN A 49 3.60 -21.15 -3.38
C ASN A 49 5.09 -21.11 -3.79
N ALA A 50 5.54 -20.00 -4.39
CA ALA A 50 6.93 -19.82 -4.78
C ALA A 50 7.87 -19.74 -3.56
N ILE A 51 7.46 -19.09 -2.48
CA ILE A 51 8.22 -19.02 -1.22
C ILE A 51 8.33 -20.42 -0.60
N VAL A 52 7.21 -21.14 -0.47
CA VAL A 52 7.19 -22.49 0.12
C VAL A 52 8.03 -23.46 -0.71
N SER A 53 7.95 -23.40 -2.03
CA SER A 53 8.75 -24.25 -2.92
C SER A 53 10.25 -24.03 -2.78
N TYR A 54 10.70 -22.78 -2.61
CA TYR A 54 12.13 -22.47 -2.51
C TYR A 54 12.67 -22.67 -1.08
N PHE A 55 11.97 -22.17 -0.06
CA PHE A 55 12.46 -22.17 1.32
C PHE A 55 12.01 -23.39 2.13
N GLY A 56 10.92 -24.04 1.76
CA GLY A 56 10.34 -25.16 2.52
C GLY A 56 11.32 -26.32 2.76
N PRO A 57 12.10 -26.78 1.75
CA PRO A 57 13.03 -27.89 1.94
C PRO A 57 14.14 -27.60 2.95
N THR A 58 14.58 -26.34 3.06
CA THR A 58 15.71 -25.94 3.91
C THR A 58 15.27 -25.34 5.24
N THR A 59 13.99 -25.02 5.40
CA THR A 59 13.44 -24.32 6.57
C THR A 59 12.22 -25.09 7.09
N PRO A 60 12.41 -26.08 7.97
CA PRO A 60 11.33 -26.94 8.48
C PRO A 60 10.24 -26.17 9.24
N ASP A 61 10.60 -25.05 9.87
CA ASP A 61 9.72 -24.17 10.64
C ASP A 61 9.13 -23.02 9.82
N LEU A 62 9.19 -23.08 8.48
CA LEU A 62 8.72 -22.02 7.57
C LEU A 62 7.21 -21.78 7.68
N LEU A 63 6.42 -22.81 8.00
CA LEU A 63 4.98 -22.72 8.17
C LEU A 63 4.63 -22.77 9.66
N LEU A 64 3.56 -22.07 10.05
CA LEU A 64 3.03 -22.19 11.41
C LEU A 64 2.66 -23.66 11.71
N PRO A 65 2.85 -24.13 12.96
CA PRO A 65 2.56 -25.51 13.33
C PRO A 65 1.10 -25.85 13.11
N SER A 66 0.83 -27.09 12.72
CA SER A 66 -0.53 -27.62 12.65
C SER A 66 -1.05 -27.88 14.07
N GLY A 67 -2.33 -27.68 14.28
CA GLY A 67 -2.99 -27.89 15.56
C GLY A 67 -4.50 -28.03 15.43
N PRO A 68 -5.24 -28.12 16.55
CA PRO A 68 -6.70 -28.27 16.55
C PRO A 68 -7.40 -27.16 15.76
N ASP A 69 -6.87 -25.93 15.84
CA ASP A 69 -7.41 -24.75 15.15
C ASP A 69 -6.75 -24.48 13.78
N MET A 70 -5.76 -25.29 13.37
CA MET A 70 -5.00 -25.09 12.14
C MET A 70 -4.65 -26.45 11.50
N PRO A 71 -5.53 -27.00 10.63
CA PRO A 71 -5.27 -28.28 9.98
C PRO A 71 -4.08 -28.20 9.02
N GLU A 72 -3.56 -29.35 8.61
CA GLU A 72 -2.33 -29.44 7.78
C GLU A 72 -2.46 -28.71 6.44
N ASN A 73 -3.65 -28.73 5.84
CA ASN A 73 -4.00 -28.00 4.62
C ASN A 73 -4.41 -26.53 4.87
N GLY A 74 -4.29 -26.05 6.12
CA GLY A 74 -4.73 -24.72 6.55
C GLY A 74 -6.26 -24.58 6.69
N PRO A 75 -6.74 -23.54 7.37
CA PRO A 75 -8.17 -23.37 7.70
C PRO A 75 -9.08 -23.29 6.46
N ASN A 76 -8.53 -22.88 5.31
CA ASN A 76 -9.25 -22.70 4.05
C ASN A 76 -8.85 -23.71 2.96
N GLY A 77 -8.09 -24.76 3.31
CA GLY A 77 -7.55 -25.72 2.33
C GLY A 77 -6.46 -25.15 1.40
N LYS A 78 -5.95 -23.95 1.69
CA LYS A 78 -4.99 -23.20 0.86
C LYS A 78 -3.54 -23.24 1.39
N GLY A 79 -3.29 -24.01 2.44
CA GLY A 79 -2.00 -24.10 3.14
C GLY A 79 -1.99 -23.35 4.48
N ARG A 80 -1.00 -23.69 5.31
CA ARG A 80 -0.75 -23.00 6.60
C ARG A 80 -0.05 -21.66 6.39
N PRO A 81 -0.28 -20.63 7.22
CA PRO A 81 0.40 -19.35 7.09
C PRO A 81 1.92 -19.46 7.28
N LEU A 82 2.67 -18.53 6.67
CA LEU A 82 4.12 -18.43 6.85
C LEU A 82 4.48 -17.97 8.27
N ASN A 83 5.46 -18.63 8.87
CA ASN A 83 6.15 -18.20 10.07
C ASN A 83 7.13 -17.08 9.73
N ARG A 84 6.66 -15.83 9.83
CA ARG A 84 7.44 -14.62 9.48
C ARG A 84 8.76 -14.50 10.26
N PRO A 85 8.80 -14.77 11.59
CA PRO A 85 10.07 -14.83 12.32
C PRO A 85 11.08 -15.84 11.74
N ALA A 86 10.64 -17.04 11.38
CA ALA A 86 11.51 -18.06 10.79
C ALA A 86 12.06 -17.62 9.43
N LEU A 87 11.19 -17.11 8.55
CA LEU A 87 11.61 -16.56 7.26
C LEU A 87 12.56 -15.36 7.44
N GLY A 88 12.30 -14.51 8.42
CA GLY A 88 13.14 -13.38 8.79
C GLY A 88 14.58 -13.80 9.12
N ARG A 89 14.75 -14.81 9.98
CA ARG A 89 16.08 -15.36 10.32
C ARG A 89 16.87 -15.84 9.09
N ARG A 90 16.18 -16.27 8.03
CA ARG A 90 16.80 -16.75 6.79
C ARG A 90 17.23 -15.63 5.85
N VAL A 91 16.57 -14.48 5.90
CA VAL A 91 16.81 -13.37 4.95
C VAL A 91 17.48 -12.15 5.58
N PHE A 92 17.59 -12.08 6.91
CA PHE A 92 18.28 -11.02 7.64
C PHE A 92 19.67 -11.48 8.11
N GLY A 93 20.70 -10.70 7.78
CA GLY A 93 22.12 -11.03 8.00
C GLY A 93 23.01 -10.65 6.82
N ASP A 94 24.31 -10.90 6.97
CA ASP A 94 25.35 -10.45 6.02
C ASP A 94 26.06 -11.58 5.27
N SER A 95 25.78 -12.84 5.60
CA SER A 95 26.42 -13.95 4.89
C SER A 95 26.02 -13.99 3.40
N PRO A 96 26.90 -14.49 2.51
CA PRO A 96 26.60 -14.60 1.08
C PRO A 96 25.31 -15.37 0.79
N GLU A 97 25.06 -16.44 1.57
CA GLU A 97 23.85 -17.25 1.46
C GLU A 97 22.58 -16.47 1.82
N VAL A 98 22.60 -15.72 2.93
CA VAL A 98 21.47 -14.89 3.37
C VAL A 98 21.19 -13.78 2.35
N ARG A 99 22.23 -13.20 1.72
CA ARG A 99 22.06 -12.21 0.64
C ARG A 99 21.40 -12.84 -0.60
N LYS A 100 21.80 -14.05 -0.99
CA LYS A 100 21.18 -14.80 -2.08
C LYS A 100 19.71 -15.11 -1.78
N ASP A 101 19.42 -15.56 -0.56
CA ASP A 101 18.07 -15.88 -0.12
C ASP A 101 17.18 -14.63 -0.05
N ARG A 102 17.70 -13.50 0.45
CA ARG A 102 17.02 -12.19 0.40
C ARG A 102 16.72 -11.77 -1.03
N ALA A 103 17.69 -11.89 -1.94
CA ALA A 103 17.50 -11.56 -3.35
C ALA A 103 16.43 -12.44 -3.99
N ARG A 104 16.41 -13.74 -3.67
CA ARG A 104 15.38 -14.67 -4.15
C ARG A 104 14.00 -14.32 -3.62
N LEU A 105 13.86 -14.07 -2.32
CA LEU A 105 12.60 -13.64 -1.73
C LEU A 105 12.10 -12.35 -2.40
N ASN A 106 12.98 -11.35 -2.57
CA ASN A 106 12.63 -10.09 -3.21
C ASN A 106 12.19 -10.29 -4.67
N SER A 107 12.82 -11.20 -5.41
CA SER A 107 12.43 -11.51 -6.80
C SER A 107 11.02 -12.11 -6.92
N ILE A 108 10.51 -12.75 -5.87
CA ILE A 108 9.15 -13.29 -5.80
C ILE A 108 8.16 -12.20 -5.37
N VAL A 109 8.50 -11.49 -4.28
CA VAL A 109 7.57 -10.56 -3.62
C VAL A 109 7.41 -9.27 -4.42
N HIS A 110 8.49 -8.66 -4.92
CA HIS A 110 8.40 -7.34 -5.57
C HIS A 110 7.49 -7.31 -6.81
N PRO A 111 7.57 -8.27 -7.76
CA PRO A 111 6.66 -8.30 -8.90
C PRO A 111 5.20 -8.49 -8.48
N ALA A 112 4.95 -9.35 -7.49
CA ALA A 112 3.59 -9.60 -6.99
C ALA A 112 2.98 -8.35 -6.34
N VAL A 113 3.75 -7.64 -5.50
CA VAL A 113 3.30 -6.37 -4.89
C VAL A 113 3.03 -5.31 -5.96
N ARG A 114 3.92 -5.15 -6.94
CA ARG A 114 3.73 -4.18 -8.03
C ARG A 114 2.47 -4.47 -8.83
N LYS A 115 2.18 -5.75 -9.12
CA LYS A 115 0.94 -6.17 -9.80
C LYS A 115 -0.29 -5.78 -8.98
N GLU A 116 -0.33 -6.11 -7.70
CA GLU A 116 -1.46 -5.75 -6.83
C GLU A 116 -1.62 -4.23 -6.67
N MET A 117 -0.52 -3.48 -6.56
CA MET A 117 -0.57 -2.02 -6.56
C MET A 117 -1.17 -1.46 -7.86
N ALA A 118 -0.73 -1.96 -9.02
CA ALA A 118 -1.26 -1.54 -10.31
C ALA A 118 -2.76 -1.84 -10.44
N LEU A 119 -3.19 -3.02 -9.99
CA LEU A 119 -4.61 -3.39 -9.95
C LEU A 119 -5.43 -2.49 -9.02
N ALA A 120 -4.90 -2.17 -7.83
CA ALA A 120 -5.56 -1.27 -6.89
C ALA A 120 -5.68 0.16 -7.45
N VAL A 121 -4.63 0.66 -8.10
CA VAL A 121 -4.64 1.96 -8.80
C VAL A 121 -5.68 1.94 -9.92
N LEU A 122 -5.72 0.89 -10.74
CA LEU A 122 -6.69 0.78 -11.83
C LEU A 122 -8.12 0.72 -11.30
N LYS A 123 -8.37 -0.02 -10.21
CA LYS A 123 -9.69 -0.05 -9.53
C LYS A 123 -10.08 1.35 -9.04
N ALA A 124 -9.16 2.12 -8.49
CA ALA A 124 -9.42 3.50 -8.07
C ALA A 124 -9.73 4.42 -9.28
N TYR A 125 -8.98 4.25 -10.38
CA TYR A 125 -9.22 4.98 -11.62
C TYR A 125 -10.62 4.69 -12.18
N VAL A 126 -11.02 3.41 -12.29
CA VAL A 126 -12.34 3.01 -12.80
C VAL A 126 -13.47 3.56 -11.94
N LYS A 127 -13.29 3.60 -10.60
CA LYS A 127 -14.25 4.21 -9.66
C LYS A 127 -14.33 5.75 -9.75
N GLY A 128 -13.53 6.39 -10.60
CA GLY A 128 -13.57 7.84 -10.81
C GLY A 128 -12.88 8.64 -9.69
N TYR A 129 -12.02 8.01 -8.89
CA TYR A 129 -11.25 8.76 -7.90
C TYR A 129 -10.30 9.74 -8.60
N ARG A 130 -10.32 11.01 -8.15
CA ARG A 130 -9.43 12.04 -8.72
C ARG A 130 -7.97 11.84 -8.33
N ALA A 131 -7.72 11.27 -7.15
CA ALA A 131 -6.40 11.01 -6.63
C ALA A 131 -6.38 9.74 -5.77
N VAL A 132 -5.22 9.11 -5.66
CA VAL A 132 -4.98 7.94 -4.80
C VAL A 132 -3.64 8.12 -4.08
N VAL A 133 -3.59 7.67 -2.84
CA VAL A 133 -2.36 7.72 -2.02
C VAL A 133 -1.71 6.35 -2.04
N LEU A 134 -0.47 6.28 -2.52
CA LEU A 134 0.40 5.13 -2.41
C LEU A 134 1.20 5.28 -1.11
N ASP A 135 0.79 4.59 -0.05
CA ASP A 135 1.52 4.61 1.21
C ASP A 135 2.68 3.60 1.16
N VAL A 136 3.91 4.12 1.02
CA VAL A 136 5.12 3.32 0.82
C VAL A 136 6.27 3.89 1.69
N PRO A 137 6.63 3.27 2.83
CA PRO A 137 7.72 3.75 3.68
C PRO A 137 9.08 3.83 2.95
N LEU A 138 9.32 2.88 2.05
CA LEU A 138 10.53 2.75 1.24
C LEU A 138 10.30 3.23 -0.22
N LEU A 139 9.51 4.30 -0.40
CA LEU A 139 9.11 4.81 -1.72
C LEU A 139 10.31 5.08 -2.65
N PHE A 140 11.35 5.70 -2.11
CA PHE A 140 12.52 6.16 -2.84
C PHE A 140 13.51 5.03 -3.12
N GLU A 141 13.64 4.11 -2.17
CA GLU A 141 14.50 2.93 -2.19
C GLU A 141 13.95 1.88 -3.16
N SER A 142 12.63 1.76 -3.24
CA SER A 142 11.92 0.90 -4.19
C SER A 142 11.75 1.53 -5.59
N GLN A 143 12.22 2.77 -5.76
CA GLN A 143 12.07 3.58 -6.99
C GLN A 143 10.61 3.67 -7.46
N LEU A 144 9.66 3.72 -6.53
CA LEU A 144 8.23 3.86 -6.83
C LEU A 144 7.83 5.34 -6.98
N ASP A 145 8.67 6.26 -6.51
CA ASP A 145 8.47 7.70 -6.64
C ASP A 145 8.40 8.17 -8.11
N LYS A 146 9.01 7.43 -9.05
CA LYS A 146 8.90 7.71 -10.49
C LYS A 146 7.49 7.56 -11.06
N TYR A 147 6.61 6.79 -10.42
CA TYR A 147 5.22 6.66 -10.82
C TYR A 147 4.32 7.73 -10.18
N CYS A 148 4.82 8.45 -9.17
CA CYS A 148 4.04 9.40 -8.41
C CYS A 148 4.08 10.79 -9.09
N GLY A 149 2.90 11.38 -9.30
CA GLY A 149 2.81 12.77 -9.77
C GLY A 149 3.28 13.75 -8.69
N THR A 150 2.90 13.48 -7.45
CA THR A 150 3.31 14.23 -6.25
C THR A 150 3.85 13.27 -5.21
N VAL A 151 4.94 13.64 -4.54
CA VAL A 151 5.48 12.92 -3.37
C VAL A 151 5.28 13.78 -2.13
N LEU A 152 4.62 13.22 -1.11
CA LEU A 152 4.42 13.79 0.20
C LEU A 152 5.30 13.06 1.21
N VAL A 153 6.26 13.77 1.79
CA VAL A 153 7.14 13.27 2.85
C VAL A 153 6.62 13.78 4.19
N VAL A 154 6.37 12.86 5.12
CA VAL A 154 6.09 13.20 6.52
C VAL A 154 7.37 13.00 7.32
N GLY A 155 7.90 14.11 7.83
CA GLY A 155 9.15 14.13 8.56
C GLY A 155 9.06 14.71 9.96
N VAL A 156 10.10 14.48 10.75
CA VAL A 156 10.33 15.13 12.05
C VAL A 156 11.71 15.76 11.95
N LYS A 157 11.84 17.03 12.32
CA LYS A 157 13.11 17.76 12.28
C LYS A 157 14.03 17.31 13.40
N ASP A 158 13.47 17.05 14.57
CA ASP A 158 14.19 16.59 15.75
C ASP A 158 14.25 15.06 15.85
N PRO A 159 15.45 14.44 15.72
CA PRO A 159 15.62 13.00 15.89
C PRO A 159 15.24 12.49 17.29
N GLN A 160 15.32 13.35 18.32
CA GLN A 160 14.96 12.96 19.69
C GLN A 160 13.45 12.68 19.79
N ILE A 161 12.61 13.56 19.24
CA ILE A 161 11.16 13.37 19.16
C ILE A 161 10.82 12.08 18.39
N GLN A 162 11.52 11.81 17.29
CA GLN A 162 11.33 10.58 16.53
C GLN A 162 11.64 9.33 17.37
N MET A 163 12.74 9.35 18.13
CA MET A 163 13.16 8.25 18.99
C MET A 163 12.19 8.04 20.16
N GLU A 164 11.77 9.12 20.81
CA GLU A 164 10.78 9.07 21.90
C GLU A 164 9.47 8.45 21.43
N ARG A 165 8.95 8.87 20.27
CA ARG A 165 7.73 8.31 19.68
C ARG A 165 7.91 6.84 19.29
N LEU A 166 9.07 6.45 18.78
CA LEU A 166 9.36 5.06 18.44
C LEU A 166 9.34 4.18 19.70
N ARG A 167 10.02 4.62 20.77
CA ARG A 167 10.07 3.88 22.05
C ARG A 167 8.72 3.84 22.76
N ALA A 168 7.92 4.90 22.68
CA ALA A 168 6.57 4.91 23.23
C ALA A 168 5.63 3.94 22.48
N ARG A 169 5.78 3.84 21.16
CA ARG A 169 5.01 2.92 20.32
C ARG A 169 5.43 1.46 20.50
N ASP A 170 6.73 1.21 20.56
CA ASP A 170 7.33 -0.12 20.63
C ASP A 170 8.21 -0.24 21.89
N PRO A 171 7.61 -0.34 23.10
CA PRO A 171 8.34 -0.32 24.38
C PRO A 171 9.26 -1.53 24.60
N HIS A 172 9.13 -2.55 23.76
CA HIS A 172 9.94 -3.77 23.80
C HIS A 172 11.27 -3.65 23.04
N LEU A 173 11.51 -2.54 22.32
CA LEU A 173 12.76 -2.34 21.59
C LEU A 173 13.85 -1.80 22.50
N SER A 174 15.05 -2.35 22.37
CA SER A 174 16.25 -1.71 22.91
C SER A 174 16.52 -0.39 22.20
N ALA A 175 17.26 0.51 22.85
CA ALA A 175 17.65 1.78 22.23
C ALA A 175 18.49 1.56 20.95
N GLU A 176 19.39 0.56 20.97
CA GLU A 176 20.21 0.19 19.82
C GLU A 176 19.36 -0.37 18.66
N ASP A 177 18.38 -1.22 18.95
CA ASP A 177 17.46 -1.74 17.92
C ASP A 177 16.61 -0.64 17.29
N ALA A 178 16.13 0.30 18.11
CA ALA A 178 15.37 1.45 17.65
C ALA A 178 16.21 2.33 16.72
N GLU A 179 17.47 2.60 17.09
CA GLU A 179 18.40 3.38 16.28
C GLU A 179 18.76 2.67 14.96
N ASN A 180 19.04 1.37 15.01
CA ASN A 180 19.32 0.55 13.83
C ASN A 180 18.13 0.56 12.85
N ARG A 181 16.89 0.51 13.36
CA ARG A 181 15.68 0.62 12.53
C ARG A 181 15.57 1.98 11.85
N VAL A 182 15.81 3.08 12.56
CA VAL A 182 15.80 4.43 11.98
C VAL A 182 16.87 4.53 10.87
N ARG A 183 18.10 4.09 11.15
CA ARG A 183 19.22 4.13 10.19
C ARG A 183 18.93 3.30 8.94
N SER A 184 18.26 2.16 9.07
CA SER A 184 17.96 1.26 7.94
C SER A 184 17.01 1.85 6.87
N GLN A 185 16.23 2.87 7.22
CA GLN A 185 15.24 3.51 6.34
C GLN A 185 15.75 4.80 5.69
N GLY A 186 17.03 5.15 5.88
CA GLY A 186 17.61 6.42 5.41
C GLY A 186 17.16 7.64 6.21
N ASP A 187 17.90 8.74 6.07
CA ASP A 187 17.59 9.99 6.75
C ASP A 187 16.31 10.61 6.18
N VAL A 188 15.39 10.99 7.06
CA VAL A 188 14.15 11.69 6.72
C VAL A 188 14.43 13.02 6.03
N ARG A 189 15.55 13.68 6.36
CA ARG A 189 15.96 14.95 5.75
C ARG A 189 16.40 14.77 4.32
N GLU A 190 17.10 13.68 4.01
CA GLU A 190 17.46 13.34 2.63
C GLU A 190 16.20 13.04 1.81
N LYS A 191 15.23 12.31 2.38
CA LYS A 191 13.92 12.07 1.73
C LYS A 191 13.17 13.38 1.46
N ALA A 192 13.18 14.30 2.43
CA ALA A 192 12.59 15.61 2.31
C ALA A 192 13.25 16.44 1.20
N GLU A 193 14.59 16.49 1.17
CA GLU A 193 15.37 17.17 0.14
C GLU A 193 15.05 16.58 -1.25
N ARG A 194 15.08 15.24 -1.39
CA ARG A 194 14.74 14.57 -2.66
C ARG A 194 13.33 14.87 -3.13
N ALA A 195 12.37 14.97 -2.21
CA ALA A 195 11.01 15.37 -2.57
C ALA A 195 10.98 16.81 -3.08
N LEU A 196 11.59 17.77 -2.37
CA LEU A 196 11.58 19.18 -2.75
C LEU A 196 12.24 19.45 -4.11
N GLU A 197 13.28 18.70 -4.47
CA GLU A 197 13.94 18.75 -5.79
C GLU A 197 13.03 18.41 -6.98
N ARG A 198 11.85 17.82 -6.72
CA ARG A 198 10.82 17.58 -7.75
C ARG A 198 10.12 18.87 -8.21
N GLY A 199 10.24 19.95 -7.43
CA GLY A 199 9.63 21.25 -7.70
C GLY A 199 8.23 21.41 -7.11
N GLU A 200 7.70 22.63 -7.25
CA GLU A 200 6.39 23.03 -6.73
C GLU A 200 5.28 22.13 -7.29
N GLY A 201 4.38 21.66 -6.41
CA GLY A 201 3.28 20.76 -6.76
C GLY A 201 3.67 19.28 -6.95
N ARG A 202 4.96 18.95 -7.02
CA ARG A 202 5.46 17.57 -7.25
C ARG A 202 6.18 16.99 -6.05
N GLY A 203 6.67 17.84 -5.16
CA GLY A 203 7.33 17.48 -3.92
C GLY A 203 6.83 18.32 -2.76
N VAL A 204 6.37 17.67 -1.69
CA VAL A 204 5.86 18.33 -0.49
C VAL A 204 6.43 17.66 0.74
N VAL A 205 6.79 18.47 1.73
CA VAL A 205 7.25 18.00 3.03
C VAL A 205 6.35 18.60 4.10
N VAL A 206 5.87 17.74 4.98
CA VAL A 206 5.09 18.09 6.17
C VAL A 206 5.90 17.70 7.39
N TRP A 207 6.11 18.66 8.29
CA TRP A 207 6.94 18.49 9.48
C TRP A 207 6.05 18.29 10.70
N ASN A 208 6.16 17.11 11.30
CA ASN A 208 5.33 16.64 12.41
C ASN A 208 6.08 16.70 13.75
N ASP A 209 6.68 17.85 14.06
CA ASP A 209 7.39 18.04 15.33
C ASP A 209 6.41 18.28 16.50
N GLY A 210 5.32 19.00 16.24
CA GLY A 210 4.36 19.45 17.26
C GLY A 210 3.13 18.56 17.41
N GLU A 211 2.00 19.20 17.69
CA GLU A 211 0.73 18.53 17.97
C GLU A 211 0.01 18.04 16.71
N ARG A 212 -0.91 17.10 16.90
CA ARG A 212 -1.74 16.55 15.82
C ARG A 212 -2.51 17.63 15.05
N LYS A 213 -3.00 18.68 15.72
CA LYS A 213 -3.72 19.77 15.05
C LYS A 213 -2.84 20.52 14.05
N GLU A 214 -1.61 20.84 14.43
CA GLU A 214 -0.65 21.51 13.53
C GLU A 214 -0.36 20.66 12.29
N LEU A 215 -0.23 19.34 12.48
CA LEU A 215 -0.08 18.40 11.37
C LEU A 215 -1.30 18.43 10.43
N GLU A 216 -2.51 18.40 10.98
CA GLU A 216 -3.76 18.46 10.20
C GLU A 216 -3.86 19.77 9.40
N GLU A 217 -3.44 20.90 10.00
CA GLU A 217 -3.41 22.19 9.32
C GLU A 217 -2.37 22.23 8.20
N GLN A 218 -1.16 21.71 8.42
CA GLN A 218 -0.13 21.61 7.38
C GLN A 218 -0.59 20.76 6.20
N VAL A 219 -1.21 19.60 6.46
CA VAL A 219 -1.75 18.74 5.38
C VAL A 219 -2.85 19.47 4.61
N ARG A 220 -3.71 20.24 5.28
CA ARG A 220 -4.75 21.03 4.63
C ARG A 220 -4.22 22.17 3.77
N GLU A 221 -3.35 23.01 4.32
CA GLU A 221 -2.91 24.24 3.64
C GLU A 221 -1.81 23.96 2.62
N VAL A 222 -0.75 23.25 3.03
CA VAL A 222 0.45 23.04 2.20
C VAL A 222 0.19 21.97 1.14
N PHE A 223 -0.38 20.83 1.56
CA PHE A 223 -0.55 19.71 0.65
C PHE A 223 -1.87 19.78 -0.12
N TRP A 224 -3.00 19.92 0.57
CA TRP A 224 -4.29 19.83 -0.11
C TRP A 224 -4.60 21.05 -0.98
N LYS A 225 -4.67 22.24 -0.38
CA LYS A 225 -4.92 23.48 -1.12
C LYS A 225 -3.73 23.87 -2.00
N GLY A 226 -2.54 23.83 -1.43
CA GLY A 226 -1.30 24.22 -2.11
C GLY A 226 -0.93 23.34 -3.29
N VAL A 227 -1.27 22.04 -3.24
CA VAL A 227 -0.87 21.08 -4.28
C VAL A 227 -2.04 20.39 -4.97
N VAL A 228 -2.88 19.67 -4.23
CA VAL A 228 -3.92 18.83 -4.86
C VAL A 228 -4.94 19.67 -5.62
N GLU A 229 -5.47 20.73 -5.02
CA GLU A 229 -6.48 21.59 -5.67
C GLU A 229 -5.87 22.45 -6.78
N ARG A 230 -4.64 22.94 -6.60
CA ARG A 230 -3.97 23.83 -7.56
C ARG A 230 -3.47 23.11 -8.81
N PHE A 231 -2.87 21.92 -8.65
CA PHE A 231 -2.23 21.20 -9.76
C PHE A 231 -3.04 20.02 -10.29
N SER A 232 -4.08 19.57 -9.57
CA SER A 232 -4.98 18.50 -10.02
C SER A 232 -6.46 18.89 -9.82
N PRO A 233 -6.96 19.91 -10.53
CA PRO A 233 -8.34 20.35 -10.42
C PRO A 233 -9.34 19.27 -10.83
N ASN A 234 -10.56 19.33 -10.29
CA ASN A 234 -11.58 18.29 -10.49
C ASN A 234 -11.92 18.04 -11.96
N TRP A 235 -11.98 19.09 -12.78
CA TRP A 235 -12.27 18.97 -14.21
C TRP A 235 -11.20 18.17 -14.95
N TRP A 236 -9.92 18.29 -14.56
CA TRP A 236 -8.82 17.54 -15.15
C TRP A 236 -8.93 16.04 -14.82
N GLY A 237 -9.30 15.72 -13.57
CA GLY A 237 -9.58 14.34 -13.16
C GLY A 237 -10.69 13.70 -14.00
N TRP A 238 -11.80 14.42 -14.19
CA TRP A 238 -12.92 13.99 -15.03
C TRP A 238 -12.53 13.80 -16.50
N TRP A 239 -11.77 14.73 -17.06
CA TRP A 239 -11.33 14.67 -18.45
C TRP A 239 -10.43 13.45 -18.70
N LEU A 240 -9.46 13.21 -17.81
CA LEU A 240 -8.61 12.01 -17.91
C LEU A 240 -9.41 10.73 -17.73
N TRP A 241 -10.42 10.70 -16.85
CA TRP A 241 -11.28 9.54 -16.67
C TRP A 241 -12.11 9.22 -17.92
N MET A 242 -12.65 10.26 -18.58
CA MET A 242 -13.42 10.15 -19.82
C MET A 242 -12.57 9.78 -21.05
N CYS A 243 -11.27 10.12 -21.04
CA CYS A 243 -10.35 9.83 -22.14
C CYS A 243 -9.16 8.97 -21.66
N PRO A 244 -9.33 7.63 -21.56
CA PRO A 244 -8.26 6.74 -21.12
C PRO A 244 -6.93 6.87 -21.89
N PRO A 245 -6.92 7.06 -23.24
CA PRO A 245 -5.67 7.32 -23.94
C PRO A 245 -4.92 8.55 -23.44
N ALA A 246 -5.64 9.65 -23.14
CA ALA A 246 -5.04 10.85 -22.57
C ALA A 246 -4.51 10.61 -21.15
N ALA A 247 -5.20 9.80 -20.34
CA ALA A 247 -4.70 9.36 -19.03
C ALA A 247 -3.37 8.60 -19.14
N VAL A 248 -3.26 7.69 -20.11
CA VAL A 248 -2.02 6.94 -20.36
C VAL A 248 -0.89 7.87 -20.80
N VAL A 249 -1.14 8.78 -21.74
CA VAL A 249 -0.14 9.76 -22.20
C VAL A 249 0.30 10.66 -21.04
N SER A 250 -0.62 11.15 -20.22
CA SER A 250 -0.32 11.96 -19.03
C SER A 250 0.53 11.19 -18.02
N ALA A 251 0.25 9.90 -17.82
CA ALA A 251 1.02 9.05 -16.91
C ALA A 251 2.45 8.80 -17.44
N LEU A 252 2.59 8.50 -18.74
CA LEU A 252 3.89 8.30 -19.39
C LEU A 252 4.74 9.57 -19.37
N TRP A 253 4.12 10.74 -19.60
CA TRP A 253 4.79 12.03 -19.48
C TRP A 253 5.29 12.28 -18.06
N GLY A 254 4.43 12.07 -17.05
CA GLY A 254 4.79 12.20 -15.64
C GLY A 254 5.95 11.30 -15.26
N TYR A 255 5.90 10.03 -15.69
CA TYR A 255 6.97 9.06 -15.49
C TYR A 255 8.29 9.51 -16.11
N TRP A 256 8.26 9.95 -17.38
CA TRP A 256 9.47 10.41 -18.07
C TRP A 256 10.08 11.65 -17.41
N ALA A 257 9.24 12.62 -17.04
CA ALA A 257 9.69 13.80 -16.30
C ALA A 257 10.30 13.43 -14.93
N ASN A 258 9.75 12.43 -14.24
CA ASN A 258 10.29 11.95 -12.96
C ASN A 258 11.65 11.25 -13.13
N LEU A 259 11.88 10.52 -14.22
CA LEU A 259 13.22 9.94 -14.51
C LEU A 259 14.29 11.03 -14.64
N GLY A 260 13.93 12.17 -15.21
CA GLY A 260 14.82 13.34 -15.28
C GLY A 260 15.17 13.89 -13.90
N VAL A 261 14.19 13.98 -12.99
CA VAL A 261 14.42 14.41 -11.60
C VAL A 261 15.37 13.44 -10.88
N ASP A 262 15.12 12.13 -10.98
CA ASP A 262 15.96 11.11 -10.35
C ASP A 262 17.40 11.09 -10.87
N ARG A 263 17.58 11.43 -12.15
CA ARG A 263 18.92 11.57 -12.73
C ARG A 263 19.64 12.77 -12.11
N ARG A 264 19.02 13.95 -12.08
CA ARG A 264 19.60 15.16 -11.48
C ARG A 264 19.93 14.96 -10.00
N TRP A 265 19.05 14.29 -9.26
CA TRP A 265 19.28 13.94 -7.85
C TRP A 265 20.55 13.10 -7.67
N ARG A 266 20.74 12.07 -8.51
CA ARG A 266 21.93 11.22 -8.46
C ARG A 266 23.21 11.99 -8.80
N GLU A 267 23.18 12.78 -9.87
CA GLU A 267 24.31 13.62 -10.28
C GLU A 267 24.70 14.61 -9.17
N LYS A 268 23.72 15.22 -8.48
CA LYS A 268 23.96 16.09 -7.31
C LYS A 268 24.65 15.34 -6.17
N LYS A 269 24.15 14.15 -5.80
CA LYS A 269 24.73 13.34 -4.71
C LYS A 269 26.11 12.80 -5.05
N GLU A 270 26.37 12.46 -6.31
CA GLU A 270 27.71 12.09 -6.79
C GLU A 270 28.67 13.28 -6.71
N ALA A 271 28.24 14.48 -7.10
CA ALA A 271 29.04 15.69 -6.98
C ALA A 271 29.33 16.08 -5.51
N GLU A 272 28.36 15.93 -4.60
CA GLU A 272 28.55 16.14 -3.15
C GLU A 272 29.59 15.17 -2.59
N LYS A 273 29.49 13.88 -2.95
CA LYS A 273 30.48 12.86 -2.55
C LYS A 273 31.87 13.16 -3.11
N ALA A 274 31.97 13.54 -4.38
CA ALA A 274 33.24 13.89 -5.00
C ALA A 274 33.90 15.10 -4.32
N LYS A 275 33.12 16.11 -3.94
CA LYS A 275 33.61 17.27 -3.17
C LYS A 275 34.16 16.85 -1.80
N LEU A 276 33.45 15.99 -1.07
CA LEU A 276 33.90 15.48 0.22
C LEU A 276 35.22 14.70 0.09
N VAL A 277 35.35 13.82 -0.91
CA VAL A 277 36.58 13.07 -1.17
C VAL A 277 37.74 14.01 -1.53
N SER A 278 37.50 15.03 -2.36
CA SER A 278 38.53 16.01 -2.72
C SER A 278 38.98 16.87 -1.53
N PHE A 279 38.05 17.20 -0.63
CA PHE A 279 38.33 17.96 0.59
C PHE A 279 39.15 17.13 1.58
N ASP A 280 38.84 15.84 1.73
CA ASP A 280 39.58 14.93 2.61
C ASP A 280 41.01 14.71 2.11
N SER A 281 41.19 14.50 0.80
CA SER A 281 42.51 14.43 0.16
C SER A 281 43.34 15.69 0.37
N SER A 282 42.72 16.88 0.35
CA SER A 282 43.42 18.14 0.61
C SER A 282 43.86 18.30 2.07
N ARG A 283 43.10 17.76 3.03
CA ARG A 283 43.43 17.73 4.47
C ARG A 283 44.58 16.80 4.79
N ASP A 284 44.64 15.64 4.14
CA ASP A 284 45.75 14.71 4.29
C ASP A 284 47.05 15.29 3.72
N GLN A 285 46.98 16.01 2.59
CA GLN A 285 48.13 16.76 2.08
C GLN A 285 48.58 17.89 3.02
N THR A 286 47.67 18.56 3.72
CA THR A 286 48.05 19.61 4.70
C THR A 286 48.63 19.04 5.99
N ARG A 287 48.28 17.80 6.38
CA ARG A 287 48.89 17.10 7.52
C ARG A 287 50.31 16.61 7.22
N LEU A 288 50.59 16.19 5.98
CA LEU A 288 51.93 15.79 5.53
C LEU A 288 52.94 16.95 5.48
N PHE A 289 52.47 18.20 5.43
CA PHE A 289 53.33 19.39 5.37
C PHE A 289 53.57 20.08 6.74
N ARG A 290 53.18 19.46 7.86
CA ARG A 290 53.31 20.05 9.20
C ARG A 290 54.09 19.17 10.16
N ASP A 291 55.33 18.84 9.82
CA ASP A 291 56.36 18.50 10.82
C ASP A 291 57.78 18.79 10.29
N PRO A 292 58.45 19.88 10.72
CA PRO A 292 59.86 20.13 10.46
C PRO A 292 60.70 19.74 11.67
N SER A 293 60.57 18.51 12.17
CA SER A 293 61.61 17.88 12.97
C SER A 293 61.32 16.39 13.08
N GLN A 294 62.04 15.54 12.36
CA GLN A 294 62.75 14.37 12.92
C GLN A 294 63.41 13.59 11.77
N THR A 295 64.73 13.57 11.84
CA THR A 295 65.63 12.62 11.19
C THR A 295 65.34 11.19 11.65
N GLY A 296 65.25 10.21 10.75
CA GLY A 296 65.41 8.81 11.14
C GLY A 296 64.82 7.75 10.21
N SER A 297 65.73 7.06 9.53
CA SER A 297 65.65 5.64 9.13
C SER A 297 64.52 5.16 8.22
N VAL A 298 64.94 4.86 7.00
CA VAL A 298 64.30 3.98 6.00
C VAL A 298 63.98 2.61 6.61
N ALA A 299 62.74 2.14 6.46
CA ALA A 299 62.38 0.73 6.56
C ALA A 299 61.20 0.40 5.61
N SER A 300 61.48 -0.58 4.75
CA SER A 300 60.65 -1.36 3.81
C SER A 300 59.12 -1.23 3.88
N ALA A 301 58.55 -0.93 2.71
CA ALA A 301 57.14 -1.08 2.39
C ALA A 301 56.78 -2.56 2.14
N ASP A 302 55.82 -3.08 2.90
CA ASP A 302 55.06 -4.27 2.55
C ASP A 302 53.71 -3.83 1.97
N SER A 303 53.55 -4.09 0.68
CA SER A 303 52.32 -3.87 -0.08
C SER A 303 51.26 -4.88 0.35
N THR A 304 50.16 -4.41 0.95
CA THR A 304 48.92 -5.20 1.05
C THR A 304 47.84 -4.55 0.19
N ASP A 305 47.47 -5.32 -0.82
CA ASP A 305 46.49 -5.14 -1.88
C ASP A 305 45.15 -4.55 -1.38
N ILE A 306 44.84 -3.31 -1.76
CA ILE A 306 43.51 -2.72 -1.59
C ILE A 306 42.86 -2.77 -2.98
N GLY A 307 42.02 -3.79 -3.18
CA GLY A 307 41.28 -3.98 -4.44
C GLY A 307 40.42 -2.78 -4.80
N GLU A 308 40.68 -2.22 -5.98
CA GLU A 308 39.83 -1.21 -6.62
C GLU A 308 38.43 -1.78 -6.92
N PRO A 309 37.33 -1.03 -6.69
CA PRO A 309 36.02 -1.44 -7.18
C PRO A 309 35.92 -1.22 -8.69
N LEU A 310 35.84 -2.32 -9.43
CA LEU A 310 35.58 -2.39 -10.86
C LEU A 310 34.17 -1.84 -11.17
N TYR A 311 34.07 -0.59 -11.64
CA TYR A 311 32.82 -0.04 -12.15
C TYR A 311 32.54 -0.59 -13.56
N VAL A 312 31.68 -1.60 -13.65
CA VAL A 312 31.12 -2.05 -14.93
C VAL A 312 30.07 -1.05 -15.39
N THR A 313 30.47 -0.16 -16.30
CA THR A 313 29.54 0.67 -17.09
C THR A 313 28.95 -0.20 -18.21
N VAL A 314 27.68 -0.60 -18.07
CA VAL A 314 26.96 -1.30 -19.14
C VAL A 314 26.40 -0.25 -20.11
N PRO A 315 26.72 -0.32 -21.42
CA PRO A 315 26.25 0.67 -22.39
C PRO A 315 24.74 0.51 -22.67
N LEU A 316 24.05 1.65 -22.72
CA LEU A 316 22.64 1.79 -23.09
C LEU A 316 22.44 1.49 -24.59
N THR A 317 21.75 0.40 -24.96
CA THR A 317 21.09 0.30 -26.28
C THR A 317 19.88 -0.65 -26.29
N ARG A 318 18.91 -0.31 -27.17
CA ARG A 318 17.75 -1.05 -27.76
C ARG A 318 16.80 -1.91 -26.92
N GLU A 319 17.23 -2.58 -25.85
CA GLU A 319 16.39 -3.53 -25.09
C GLU A 319 15.22 -2.86 -24.33
N ARG A 320 15.33 -1.57 -24.02
CA ARG A 320 14.27 -0.83 -23.32
C ARG A 320 12.99 -0.64 -24.14
N HIS A 321 13.05 -0.64 -25.47
CA HIS A 321 11.87 -0.44 -26.31
C HIS A 321 11.01 -1.71 -26.33
N GLU A 322 11.63 -2.88 -26.43
CA GLU A 322 10.94 -4.17 -26.37
C GLU A 322 10.40 -4.47 -24.96
N PHE A 323 11.10 -4.04 -23.91
CA PHE A 323 10.62 -4.12 -22.54
C PHE A 323 9.37 -3.25 -22.32
N LEU A 324 9.37 -2.00 -22.81
CA LEU A 324 8.21 -1.11 -22.68
C LEU A 324 7.00 -1.62 -23.47
N VAL A 325 7.22 -2.15 -24.69
CA VAL A 325 6.14 -2.76 -25.49
C VAL A 325 5.59 -3.99 -24.76
N LYS A 326 6.45 -4.86 -24.21
CA LYS A 326 6.02 -6.03 -23.41
C LYS A 326 5.21 -5.64 -22.19
N GLU A 327 5.63 -4.61 -21.47
CA GLU A 327 4.97 -4.11 -20.26
C GLU A 327 3.61 -3.45 -20.59
N VAL A 328 3.51 -2.72 -21.70
CA VAL A 328 2.24 -2.16 -22.19
C VAL A 328 1.29 -3.26 -22.70
N THR A 329 1.80 -4.27 -23.41
CA THR A 329 0.98 -5.42 -23.82
C THR A 329 0.54 -6.30 -22.66
N SER A 330 1.34 -6.43 -21.60
CA SER A 330 0.94 -7.18 -20.40
C SER A 330 -0.11 -6.43 -19.58
N LEU A 331 -0.06 -5.10 -19.57
CA LEU A 331 -1.12 -4.25 -19.02
C LEU A 331 -2.42 -4.36 -19.83
N TRP A 332 -2.34 -4.46 -21.16
CA TRP A 332 -3.50 -4.70 -22.04
C TRP A 332 -4.08 -6.11 -21.91
N ALA A 333 -3.25 -7.14 -21.77
CA ALA A 333 -3.70 -8.50 -21.47
C ALA A 333 -4.39 -8.55 -20.09
N GLY A 334 -3.85 -7.84 -19.11
CA GLY A 334 -4.48 -7.66 -17.80
C GLY A 334 -5.83 -6.95 -17.88
N PHE A 335 -6.01 -6.01 -18.83
CA PHE A 335 -7.29 -5.34 -19.08
C PHE A 335 -8.36 -6.31 -19.62
N ALA A 336 -7.97 -7.23 -20.52
CA ALA A 336 -8.88 -8.26 -21.04
C ALA A 336 -9.27 -9.29 -19.97
N GLU A 337 -8.32 -9.74 -19.14
CA GLU A 337 -8.58 -10.65 -18.02
C GLU A 337 -9.45 -9.99 -16.93
N LEU A 338 -9.25 -8.70 -16.66
CA LEU A 338 -10.07 -7.93 -15.72
C LEU A 338 -11.52 -7.78 -16.17
N ASN A 339 -11.76 -7.54 -17.47
CA ASN A 339 -13.11 -7.47 -18.00
C ASN A 339 -13.83 -8.82 -17.86
N ALA A 340 -13.11 -9.94 -18.03
CA ALA A 340 -13.66 -11.29 -17.84
C ALA A 340 -13.96 -11.60 -16.36
N VAL A 341 -13.07 -11.21 -15.44
CA VAL A 341 -13.28 -11.40 -13.99
C VAL A 341 -14.42 -10.52 -13.48
N GLN A 342 -14.54 -9.28 -13.96
CA GLN A 342 -15.64 -8.38 -13.60
C GLN A 342 -16.99 -8.83 -14.12
N ALA A 343 -17.05 -9.42 -15.32
CA ALA A 343 -18.27 -10.05 -15.83
C ALA A 343 -18.72 -11.19 -14.90
N ASN A 344 -17.78 -12.05 -14.48
CA ASN A 344 -18.07 -13.17 -13.59
C ASN A 344 -18.46 -12.75 -12.16
N GLU A 345 -17.81 -11.72 -11.59
CA GLU A 345 -18.18 -11.18 -10.27
C GLU A 345 -19.54 -10.47 -10.29
N ALA A 346 -19.85 -9.71 -11.34
CA ALA A 346 -21.16 -9.08 -11.52
C ALA A 346 -22.29 -10.12 -11.67
N GLU A 347 -22.05 -11.22 -12.39
CA GLU A 347 -22.97 -12.35 -12.49
C GLU A 347 -23.16 -13.07 -11.14
N ALA A 348 -22.08 -13.27 -10.39
CA ALA A 348 -22.13 -13.88 -9.07
C ALA A 348 -22.91 -13.01 -8.05
N GLU A 349 -22.71 -11.69 -8.07
CA GLU A 349 -23.48 -10.76 -7.24
C GLU A 349 -24.96 -10.72 -7.65
N ALA A 350 -25.27 -10.71 -8.94
CA ALA A 350 -26.64 -10.74 -9.43
C ALA A 350 -27.36 -12.04 -9.02
N HIS A 351 -26.67 -13.18 -9.07
CA HIS A 351 -27.20 -14.47 -8.60
C HIS A 351 -27.39 -14.49 -7.08
N GLY A 352 -26.46 -13.90 -6.32
CA GLY A 352 -26.56 -13.73 -4.86
C GLY A 352 -27.75 -12.89 -4.44
N ARG A 353 -28.01 -11.76 -5.12
CA ARG A 353 -29.18 -10.89 -4.87
C ARG A 353 -30.49 -11.61 -5.15
N LYS A 354 -30.60 -12.32 -6.28
CA LYS A 354 -31.79 -13.13 -6.61
C LYS A 354 -32.05 -14.23 -5.58
N HIS A 355 -31.00 -14.87 -5.06
CA HIS A 355 -31.14 -15.89 -4.03
C HIS A 355 -31.60 -15.33 -2.68
N GLN A 356 -31.14 -14.12 -2.31
CA GLN A 356 -31.62 -13.42 -1.11
C GLN A 356 -33.08 -12.96 -1.25
N GLU A 357 -33.47 -12.44 -2.41
CA GLU A 357 -34.85 -12.07 -2.71
C GLU A 357 -35.79 -13.29 -2.65
N TYR A 358 -35.37 -14.44 -3.20
CA TYR A 358 -36.12 -15.68 -3.12
C TYR A 358 -36.30 -16.16 -1.67
N LYS A 359 -35.24 -16.10 -0.85
CA LYS A 359 -35.32 -16.44 0.58
C LYS A 359 -36.24 -15.49 1.34
N ALA A 360 -36.20 -14.19 1.04
CA ALA A 360 -37.08 -13.20 1.66
C ALA A 360 -38.55 -13.41 1.27
N ALA A 361 -38.82 -13.70 0.00
CA ALA A 361 -40.16 -14.03 -0.50
C ALA A 361 -40.71 -15.32 0.13
N SER A 362 -39.89 -16.37 0.21
CA SER A 362 -40.27 -17.63 0.86
C SER A 362 -40.57 -17.45 2.34
N LYS A 363 -39.79 -16.64 3.07
CA LYS A 363 -40.04 -16.34 4.48
C LYS A 363 -41.33 -15.56 4.68
N LYS A 364 -41.60 -14.58 3.82
CA LYS A 364 -42.84 -13.78 3.85
C LYS A 364 -44.09 -14.64 3.59
N GLU A 365 -44.00 -15.62 2.69
CA GLU A 365 -45.11 -16.55 2.45
C GLU A 365 -45.30 -17.52 3.63
N GLN A 366 -44.22 -18.02 4.24
CA GLN A 366 -44.32 -18.83 5.47
C GLN A 366 -44.97 -18.06 6.63
N ASP A 367 -44.60 -16.79 6.81
CA ASP A 367 -45.21 -15.93 7.84
C ASP A 367 -46.69 -15.65 7.56
N ARG A 368 -47.07 -15.52 6.27
CA ARG A 368 -48.47 -15.36 5.85
C ARG A 368 -49.29 -16.62 6.11
N GLN A 369 -48.72 -17.81 5.85
CA GLN A 369 -49.36 -19.09 6.14
C GLN A 369 -49.52 -19.31 7.64
N ARG A 370 -48.51 -18.96 8.46
CA ARG A 370 -48.61 -18.97 9.93
C ARG A 370 -49.71 -18.06 10.45
N LYS A 371 -49.77 -16.80 9.98
CA LYS A 371 -50.85 -15.88 10.36
C LYS A 371 -52.24 -16.40 9.97
N LYS A 372 -52.38 -17.04 8.81
CA LYS A 372 -53.65 -17.69 8.42
C LYS A 372 -53.98 -18.84 9.36
N ALA A 373 -53.02 -19.70 9.69
CA ALA A 373 -53.23 -20.81 10.62
C ALA A 373 -53.64 -20.31 12.02
N ASP A 374 -53.02 -19.24 12.51
CA ASP A 374 -53.39 -18.60 13.79
C ASP A 374 -54.81 -18.03 13.75
N LEU A 375 -55.18 -17.33 12.66
CA LEU A 375 -56.55 -16.82 12.44
C LEU A 375 -57.60 -17.94 12.40
N PHE A 376 -57.29 -19.07 11.75
CA PHE A 376 -58.16 -20.24 11.73
C PHE A 376 -58.27 -20.90 13.12
N SER A 377 -57.18 -20.96 13.88
CA SER A 377 -57.19 -21.45 15.27
C SER A 377 -57.99 -20.55 16.20
N THR A 378 -57.88 -19.22 16.06
CA THR A 378 -58.66 -18.25 16.84
C THR A 378 -60.16 -18.31 16.47
N ALA A 379 -60.49 -18.45 15.19
CA ALA A 379 -61.88 -18.63 14.75
C ALA A 379 -62.50 -19.95 15.24
N ALA A 380 -61.71 -21.04 15.28
CA ALA A 380 -62.15 -22.33 15.81
C ALA A 380 -62.41 -22.28 17.33
N MET A 381 -61.63 -21.51 18.09
CA MET A 381 -61.88 -21.29 19.53
C MET A 381 -63.12 -20.44 19.82
N VAL A 382 -63.48 -19.50 18.94
CA VAL A 382 -64.70 -18.68 19.09
C VAL A 382 -65.96 -19.46 18.66
N GLY A 383 -65.83 -20.44 17.77
CA GLY A 383 -66.94 -21.27 17.27
C GLY A 383 -67.51 -22.31 18.25
N THR A 384 -66.89 -22.53 19.41
CA THR A 384 -67.35 -23.54 20.40
C THR A 384 -68.07 -22.96 21.62
N SER A 385 -68.37 -21.65 21.65
CA SER A 385 -68.98 -20.99 22.81
C SER A 385 -70.06 -19.98 22.43
N THR A 386 -71.21 -20.44 21.94
CA THR A 386 -72.48 -19.69 22.07
C THR A 386 -73.65 -20.66 22.18
N GLY A 387 -74.00 -20.99 23.43
CA GLY A 387 -75.35 -21.44 23.77
C GLY A 387 -76.34 -20.29 23.55
N ARG A 388 -77.51 -20.62 23.01
CA ARG A 388 -78.64 -19.70 22.75
C ARG A 388 -79.02 -18.92 24.01
N PRO A 389 -79.54 -17.69 23.83
CA PRO A 389 -80.88 -17.46 24.33
C PRO A 389 -81.81 -16.78 23.31
N HIS A 390 -83.08 -17.15 23.39
CA HIS A 390 -84.20 -16.51 22.73
C HIS A 390 -84.34 -15.06 23.20
N ILE A 391 -84.40 -14.11 22.26
CA ILE A 391 -85.08 -12.83 22.46
C ILE A 391 -85.93 -12.55 21.21
N THR A 392 -87.24 -12.55 21.43
CA THR A 392 -88.29 -12.14 20.51
C THR A 392 -88.28 -10.62 20.38
N VAL A 393 -88.14 -10.08 19.17
CA VAL A 393 -88.47 -8.67 18.87
C VAL A 393 -89.20 -8.58 17.53
N THR A 394 -90.32 -7.89 17.61
CA THR A 394 -91.41 -7.66 16.66
C THR A 394 -90.96 -7.07 15.32
N MET A 395 -91.40 -7.66 14.20
CA MET A 395 -91.23 -7.09 12.86
C MET A 395 -92.15 -5.86 12.67
N GLY A 396 -91.55 -4.68 12.55
CA GLY A 396 -92.17 -3.53 11.89
C GLY A 396 -91.87 -3.59 10.38
N GLN A 397 -92.92 -3.70 9.57
CA GLN A 397 -92.84 -3.55 8.12
C GLN A 397 -92.66 -2.09 7.70
N ARG A 398 -92.15 -1.93 6.46
CA ARG A 398 -92.03 -0.74 5.57
C ARG A 398 -90.60 -0.20 5.50
N THR A 399 -90.01 0.08 4.34
CA THR A 399 -90.48 0.10 2.94
C THR A 399 -89.24 0.13 2.04
N THR A 400 -89.35 -0.55 0.91
CA THR A 400 -88.52 -0.45 -0.30
C THR A 400 -88.35 0.99 -0.80
N GLY A 401 -87.15 1.32 -1.27
CA GLY A 401 -86.87 2.52 -2.06
C GLY A 401 -85.61 2.31 -2.91
N ALA A 402 -85.81 1.93 -4.17
CA ALA A 402 -84.79 1.85 -5.19
C ALA A 402 -84.52 3.23 -5.81
N LYS A 403 -83.24 3.56 -6.04
CA LYS A 403 -82.70 4.07 -7.31
C LYS A 403 -81.19 4.16 -7.24
#